data_AF-A0A9N8HMP7-F1
#
_entry.id   AF-A0A9N8HMP7-F1
#
_cell.length_a   1.000
_cell.length_b   1.000
_cell.length_c   1.000
_cell.angle_alpha   90.00
_cell.angle_beta   90.00
_cell.angle_gamma   90.00
#
_symmetry.space_group_name_H-M   'P 1'
#
loop_
_entity.id
_entity.type
_entity.pdbx_description
1 polymer ?
#
loop_
_entity_poly.entity_id
_entity_poly.type
_entity_poly.pdbx_seq_one_letter_code
_entity_poly.pdbx_strand_id
1 'polypeptide(L)'
;MFLKTLFSFLLLVVAFCAAQDRDTMHDIQVGMQGLKEAAKDPAMLAQLIRDMQDPELMAEAQKMMNNPEYKKKMAELTKDKAFQESIKKTTDSLKDPNAAAAAEAKMEHMLKVGNDQLKKNAGDQMKEAMNAMSNPEVMAQMQDMLKDPKFMQQIQAMTKDPNFKSYVDAVQDMVKDPAMKAKFEQVGQKVKASM
;
A
#
# COMPACT_ATOMS: atom_id res chain seq x y z
N MET A 1 19.10 2.51 13.14
CA MET A 1 19.24 3.77 12.36
C MET A 1 18.05 4.03 11.45
N PHE A 2 17.50 3.04 10.75
CA PHE A 2 16.31 3.18 9.88
C PHE A 2 15.05 3.78 10.56
N LEU A 3 14.82 3.47 11.84
CA LEU A 3 13.63 3.92 12.57
C LEU A 3 13.61 5.44 12.84
N LYS A 4 14.78 6.06 13.08
CA LYS A 4 14.90 7.51 13.26
C LYS A 4 14.63 8.27 11.95
N THR A 5 14.98 7.68 10.80
CA THR A 5 14.74 8.26 9.48
C THR A 5 13.26 8.17 9.08
N LEU A 6 12.60 7.06 9.40
CA LEU A 6 11.16 6.86 9.15
C LEU A 6 10.28 7.82 9.99
N PHE A 7 10.64 8.00 11.27
CA PHE A 7 9.90 8.89 12.18
C PHE A 7 10.06 10.38 11.81
N SER A 8 11.25 10.78 11.36
CA SER A 8 11.50 12.15 10.88
C SER A 8 10.76 12.46 9.58
N PHE A 9 10.47 11.45 8.75
CA PHE A 9 9.63 11.59 7.56
C PHE A 9 8.14 11.72 7.92
N LEU A 10 7.65 10.92 8.87
CA LEU A 10 6.26 10.97 9.34
C LEU A 10 5.90 12.35 9.95
N LEU A 11 6.82 12.93 10.73
CA LEU A 11 6.67 14.26 11.34
C LEU A 11 6.65 15.39 10.29
N LEU A 12 7.27 15.18 9.12
CA LEU A 12 7.33 16.14 8.01
C LEU A 12 6.11 16.03 7.07
N VAL A 13 5.45 14.86 7.00
CA VAL A 13 4.17 14.67 6.31
C VAL A 13 3.01 15.31 7.09
N VAL A 14 2.99 15.19 8.42
CA VAL A 14 2.00 15.89 9.27
C VAL A 14 2.14 17.41 9.16
N ALA A 15 3.33 17.88 8.80
CA ALA A 15 3.63 19.29 8.62
C ALA A 15 3.15 19.90 7.28
N PHE A 16 2.74 19.06 6.32
CA PHE A 16 2.38 19.44 4.95
C PHE A 16 1.11 20.32 4.85
N CYS A 17 0.33 20.43 5.93
CA CYS A 17 -1.13 20.59 5.82
C CYS A 17 -1.75 21.94 6.29
N ALA A 18 -1.11 23.10 6.18
CA ALA A 18 -1.72 24.36 6.63
C ALA A 18 -1.19 25.65 5.96
N ALA A 19 -1.56 25.95 4.69
CA ALA A 19 -1.51 27.27 4.00
C ALA A 19 -0.84 27.23 2.59
N GLN A 20 -1.39 27.81 1.50
CA GLN A 20 -2.63 28.52 1.24
C GLN A 20 -2.88 28.61 -0.29
N ASP A 21 -4.14 28.39 -0.65
CA ASP A 21 -4.98 28.86 -1.77
C ASP A 21 -6.27 28.05 -1.52
N ARG A 22 -7.49 28.62 -1.63
CA ARG A 22 -8.70 27.95 -1.08
C ARG A 22 -8.91 26.52 -1.60
N ASP A 23 -8.49 26.23 -2.83
CA ASP A 23 -8.48 24.86 -3.37
C ASP A 23 -7.42 23.98 -2.73
N THR A 24 -6.20 24.47 -2.50
CA THR A 24 -5.15 23.68 -1.83
C THR A 24 -5.37 23.47 -0.33
N MET A 25 -6.06 24.39 0.36
CA MET A 25 -6.54 24.14 1.73
C MET A 25 -7.61 23.04 1.74
N HIS A 26 -8.48 23.04 0.72
CA HIS A 26 -9.45 21.96 0.55
C HIS A 26 -8.75 20.63 0.24
N ASP A 27 -7.76 20.59 -0.67
CA ASP A 27 -7.00 19.39 -1.00
C ASP A 27 -6.19 18.85 0.17
N ILE A 28 -5.62 19.74 0.98
CA ILE A 28 -4.92 19.40 2.21
C ILE A 28 -5.91 18.88 3.27
N GLN A 29 -7.08 19.51 3.41
CA GLN A 29 -8.11 19.09 4.34
C GLN A 29 -8.69 17.74 3.91
N VAL A 30 -8.89 17.53 2.61
CA VAL A 30 -9.32 16.27 2.00
C VAL A 30 -8.23 15.22 2.15
N GLY A 31 -6.95 15.58 1.96
CA GLY A 31 -5.81 14.70 2.16
C GLY A 31 -5.67 14.28 3.63
N MET A 32 -5.82 15.20 4.57
CA MET A 32 -5.75 14.91 6.01
C MET A 32 -7.01 14.20 6.51
N GLN A 33 -8.17 14.48 5.94
CA GLN A 33 -9.38 13.68 6.16
C GLN A 33 -9.20 12.27 5.61
N GLY A 34 -8.63 12.11 4.42
CA GLY A 34 -8.28 10.83 3.84
C GLY A 34 -7.30 10.06 4.71
N LEU A 35 -6.27 10.73 5.23
CA LEU A 35 -5.31 10.13 6.16
C LEU A 35 -5.96 9.76 7.50
N LYS A 36 -6.86 10.60 8.00
CA LYS A 36 -7.63 10.34 9.22
C LYS A 36 -8.62 9.20 9.04
N GLU A 37 -9.21 9.08 7.85
CA GLU A 37 -10.11 7.98 7.50
C GLU A 37 -9.32 6.68 7.33
N ALA A 38 -8.19 6.73 6.61
CA ALA A 38 -7.26 5.62 6.50
C ALA A 38 -6.73 5.20 7.88
N ALA A 39 -6.49 6.13 8.81
CA ALA A 39 -6.07 5.80 10.17
C ALA A 39 -7.18 5.14 11.02
N LYS A 40 -8.45 5.21 10.62
CA LYS A 40 -9.54 4.46 11.25
C LYS A 40 -9.63 3.03 10.75
N ASP A 41 -9.18 2.77 9.51
CA ASP A 41 -9.15 1.45 8.91
C ASP A 41 -7.72 0.86 8.95
N PRO A 42 -7.44 -0.11 9.84
CA PRO A 42 -6.12 -0.72 9.94
C PRO A 42 -5.61 -1.30 8.62
N ALA A 43 -6.48 -1.85 7.77
CA ALA A 43 -6.11 -2.43 6.49
C ALA A 43 -5.70 -1.34 5.49
N MET A 44 -6.44 -0.23 5.44
CA MET A 44 -6.11 0.92 4.59
C MET A 44 -4.80 1.59 5.05
N LEU A 45 -4.60 1.74 6.37
CA LEU A 45 -3.36 2.25 6.93
C LEU A 45 -2.16 1.33 6.60
N ALA A 46 -2.33 0.02 6.73
CA ALA A 46 -1.29 -0.95 6.39
C ALA A 46 -0.93 -0.93 4.90
N GLN A 47 -1.92 -0.78 4.03
CA GLN A 47 -1.69 -0.62 2.61
C GLN A 47 -0.95 0.68 2.30
N LEU A 48 -1.38 1.81 2.87
CA LEU A 48 -0.71 3.11 2.71
C LEU A 48 0.76 3.06 3.15
N ILE A 49 1.04 2.41 4.28
CA ILE A 49 2.43 2.27 4.78
C ILE A 49 3.25 1.37 3.85
N ARG A 50 2.66 0.31 3.27
CA ARG A 50 3.32 -0.52 2.26
C ARG A 50 3.59 0.28 0.99
N ASP A 51 2.64 1.08 0.53
CA ASP A 51 2.81 1.93 -0.66
C ASP A 51 3.89 3.00 -0.41
N MET A 52 3.99 3.54 0.81
CA MET A 52 5.08 4.44 1.21
C MET A 52 6.44 3.76 1.35
N GLN A 53 6.50 2.42 1.42
CA GLN A 53 7.77 1.67 1.37
C GLN A 53 8.26 1.47 -0.07
N ASP A 54 7.40 1.73 -1.07
CA ASP A 54 7.77 1.67 -2.47
C ASP A 54 8.83 2.75 -2.77
N PRO A 55 10.03 2.36 -3.26
CA PRO A 55 11.10 3.31 -3.56
C PRO A 55 10.74 4.28 -4.68
N GLU A 56 9.89 3.90 -5.64
CA GLU A 56 9.46 4.78 -6.72
C GLU A 56 8.50 5.85 -6.19
N LEU A 57 7.54 5.43 -5.36
CA LEU A 57 6.60 6.34 -4.72
C LEU A 57 7.31 7.28 -3.73
N MET A 58 8.31 6.79 -3.00
CA MET A 58 9.18 7.63 -2.17
C MET A 58 10.00 8.62 -3.00
N ALA A 59 10.54 8.21 -4.14
CA ALA A 59 11.31 9.09 -5.02
C ALA A 59 10.43 10.20 -5.59
N GLU A 60 9.19 9.88 -5.98
CA GLU A 60 8.22 10.85 -6.44
C GLU A 60 7.78 11.81 -5.33
N ALA A 61 7.48 11.28 -4.13
CA ALA A 61 7.17 12.09 -2.96
C ALA A 61 8.35 13.02 -2.59
N GLN A 62 9.59 12.53 -2.66
CA GLN A 62 10.79 13.35 -2.47
C GLN A 62 10.94 14.42 -3.54
N LYS A 63 10.59 14.11 -4.79
CA LYS A 63 10.60 15.08 -5.89
C LYS A 63 9.57 16.18 -5.65
N MET A 64 8.36 15.83 -5.22
CA MET A 64 7.34 16.79 -4.80
C MET A 64 7.81 17.63 -3.61
N MET A 65 8.44 17.00 -2.60
CA MET A 65 9.02 17.71 -1.46
C MET A 65 10.15 18.67 -1.84
N ASN A 66 10.88 18.35 -2.91
CA ASN A 66 11.95 19.19 -3.42
C ASN A 66 11.46 20.30 -4.36
N ASN A 67 10.21 20.25 -4.80
CA ASN A 67 9.63 21.26 -5.66
C ASN A 67 9.63 22.63 -4.94
N PRO A 68 10.16 23.70 -5.59
CA PRO A 68 10.22 25.03 -4.99
C PRO A 68 8.84 25.60 -4.61
N GLU A 69 7.78 25.30 -5.36
CA GLU A 69 6.42 25.76 -5.00
C GLU A 69 5.96 25.11 -3.69
N TYR A 70 6.24 23.82 -3.56
CA TYR A 70 5.94 23.09 -2.33
C TYR A 70 6.78 23.60 -1.15
N LYS A 71 8.09 23.82 -1.34
CA LYS A 71 8.96 24.41 -0.30
C LYS A 71 8.48 25.79 0.13
N LYS A 72 8.03 26.62 -0.82
CA LYS A 72 7.49 27.94 -0.54
C LYS A 72 6.21 27.84 0.29
N LYS A 73 5.26 26.98 -0.11
CA LYS A 73 4.04 26.74 0.65
C LYS A 73 4.35 26.24 2.05
N MET A 74 5.25 25.27 2.21
CA MET A 74 5.73 24.79 3.51
C MET A 74 6.39 25.88 4.36
N ALA A 75 7.13 26.79 3.74
CA ALA A 75 7.72 27.93 4.45
C ALA A 75 6.67 28.95 4.90
N GLU A 76 5.52 29.04 4.23
CA GLU A 76 4.39 29.88 4.64
C GLU A 76 3.58 29.21 5.76
N LEU A 77 3.26 27.93 5.57
CA LEU A 77 2.77 26.96 6.55
C LEU A 77 3.45 27.11 7.92
N THR A 78 4.77 27.01 7.89
CA THR A 78 5.62 27.00 9.08
C THR A 78 5.72 28.37 9.73
N LYS A 79 5.22 29.44 9.12
CA LYS A 79 5.10 30.76 9.78
C LYS A 79 3.80 30.90 10.57
N ASP A 80 2.80 30.06 10.30
CA ASP A 80 1.57 30.07 11.08
C ASP A 80 1.84 29.58 12.51
N LYS A 81 1.46 30.39 13.51
CA LYS A 81 1.72 30.08 14.92
C LYS A 81 0.97 28.84 15.40
N ALA A 82 -0.28 28.66 15.00
CA ALA A 82 -1.07 27.51 15.42
C ALA A 82 -0.46 26.22 14.87
N PHE A 83 0.01 26.29 13.63
CA PHE A 83 0.74 25.19 13.02
C PHE A 83 2.09 24.93 13.73
N GLN A 84 2.92 25.94 13.98
CA GLN A 84 4.17 25.78 14.75
C GLN A 84 3.93 25.17 16.14
N GLU A 85 2.91 25.63 16.87
CA GLU A 85 2.54 25.10 18.18
C GLU A 85 2.09 23.64 18.09
N SER A 86 1.32 23.28 17.05
CA SER A 86 0.90 21.90 16.81
C SER A 86 2.09 20.97 16.52
N ILE A 87 3.05 21.42 15.71
CA ILE A 87 4.26 20.67 15.38
C ILE A 87 5.13 20.55 16.62
N LYS A 88 5.28 21.62 17.39
CA LYS A 88 6.06 21.63 18.63
C LYS A 88 5.46 20.67 19.64
N LYS A 89 4.14 20.73 19.87
CA LYS A 89 3.44 19.81 20.78
C LYS A 89 3.58 18.35 20.35
N THR A 90 3.44 18.08 19.04
CA THR A 90 3.63 16.73 18.49
C THR A 90 5.07 16.26 18.68
N THR A 91 6.04 17.11 18.35
CA THR A 91 7.47 16.83 18.50
C THR A 91 7.84 16.59 19.96
N ASP A 92 7.34 17.41 20.89
CA ASP A 92 7.63 17.27 22.32
C ASP A 92 6.97 16.01 22.89
N SER A 93 5.79 15.64 22.41
CA SER A 93 5.16 14.35 22.74
C SER A 93 5.96 13.16 22.19
N LEU A 94 6.61 13.30 21.04
CA LEU A 94 7.46 12.26 20.46
C LEU A 94 8.88 12.21 21.05
N LYS A 95 9.33 13.27 21.73
CA LYS A 95 10.57 13.25 22.50
C LYS A 95 10.43 12.49 23.81
N ASP A 96 9.21 12.36 24.34
CA ASP A 96 8.95 11.48 25.48
C ASP A 96 9.07 10.02 25.02
N PRO A 97 10.08 9.27 25.49
CA PRO A 97 10.30 7.90 25.07
C PRO A 97 9.13 6.98 25.39
N ASN A 98 8.34 7.26 26.43
CA ASN A 98 7.15 6.45 26.76
C ASN A 98 6.02 6.71 25.78
N ALA A 99 5.80 7.97 25.39
CA ALA A 99 4.80 8.33 24.39
C ALA A 99 5.19 7.87 22.98
N ALA A 100 6.49 7.95 22.64
CA ALA A 100 7.02 7.41 21.40
C ALA A 100 6.85 5.88 21.33
N ALA A 101 7.22 5.15 22.40
CA ALA A 101 7.04 3.71 22.49
C ALA A 101 5.56 3.30 22.41
N ALA A 102 4.67 4.05 23.09
CA ALA A 102 3.23 3.80 23.01
C ALA A 102 2.68 4.05 21.60
N ALA A 103 3.13 5.10 20.92
CA ALA A 103 2.74 5.39 19.54
C ALA A 103 3.24 4.31 18.58
N GLU A 104 4.49 3.87 18.74
CA GLU A 104 5.09 2.80 17.95
C GLU A 104 4.37 1.47 18.16
N ALA A 105 4.12 1.07 19.41
CA ALA A 105 3.37 -0.15 19.73
C ALA A 105 1.95 -0.12 19.17
N LYS A 106 1.28 1.05 19.23
CA LYS A 106 -0.06 1.22 18.65
C LYS A 106 -0.02 1.12 17.13
N MET A 107 0.99 1.69 16.49
CA MET A 107 1.19 1.63 15.05
C MET A 107 1.53 0.20 14.59
N GLU A 108 2.41 -0.49 15.29
CA GLU A 108 2.75 -1.90 15.03
C GLU A 108 1.51 -2.79 15.19
N HIS A 109 0.71 -2.58 16.25
CA HIS A 109 -0.54 -3.31 16.44
C HIS A 109 -1.54 -3.05 15.31
N MET A 110 -1.74 -1.79 14.91
CA MET A 110 -2.62 -1.45 13.78
C MET A 110 -2.11 -2.05 12.47
N LEU A 111 -0.80 -2.00 12.23
CA LEU A 111 -0.17 -2.63 11.05
C LEU A 111 -0.38 -4.14 11.04
N LYS A 112 -0.24 -4.79 12.20
CA LYS A 112 -0.47 -6.22 12.34
C LYS A 112 -1.93 -6.59 12.08
N VAL A 113 -2.87 -5.89 12.73
CA VAL A 113 -4.31 -6.09 12.53
C VAL A 113 -4.69 -5.85 11.06
N GLY A 114 -4.18 -4.77 10.46
CA GLY A 114 -4.40 -4.45 9.05
C GLY A 114 -3.84 -5.52 8.12
N ASN A 115 -2.62 -5.99 8.35
CA ASN A 115 -2.04 -7.09 7.57
C ASN A 115 -2.80 -8.40 7.73
N ASP A 116 -3.27 -8.72 8.94
CA ASP A 116 -4.07 -9.92 9.19
C ASP A 116 -5.44 -9.83 8.49
N GLN A 117 -6.06 -8.65 8.49
CA GLN A 117 -7.29 -8.38 7.74
C GLN A 117 -7.06 -8.49 6.23
N LEU A 118 -6.00 -7.89 5.71
CA LEU A 118 -5.62 -8.01 4.30
C LEU A 118 -5.36 -9.47 3.92
N LYS A 119 -4.65 -10.24 4.76
CA LYS A 119 -4.41 -11.67 4.52
C LYS A 119 -5.69 -12.49 4.55
N LYS A 120 -6.60 -12.21 5.48
CA LYS A 120 -7.88 -12.92 5.58
C LYS A 120 -8.75 -12.63 4.35
N ASN A 121 -8.90 -11.35 4.01
CA ASN A 121 -9.68 -10.93 2.84
C ASN A 121 -9.04 -11.41 1.53
N ALA A 122 -7.71 -11.35 1.42
CA ALA A 122 -6.98 -11.91 0.28
C ALA A 122 -7.13 -13.43 0.21
N GLY A 123 -7.15 -14.13 1.34
CA GLY A 123 -7.40 -15.57 1.39
C GLY A 123 -8.80 -15.93 0.89
N ASP A 124 -9.81 -15.18 1.28
CA ASP A 124 -11.19 -15.37 0.81
C ASP A 124 -11.35 -15.02 -0.68
N GLN A 125 -10.82 -13.88 -1.12
CA GLN A 125 -10.81 -13.49 -2.53
C GLN A 125 -10.00 -14.46 -3.40
N MET A 126 -8.85 -14.95 -2.91
CA MET A 126 -8.04 -15.93 -3.62
C MET A 126 -8.73 -17.29 -3.69
N LYS A 127 -9.45 -17.69 -2.64
CA LYS A 127 -10.27 -18.89 -2.64
C LYS A 127 -11.43 -18.77 -3.63
N GLU A 128 -12.07 -17.60 -3.70
CA GLU A 128 -13.12 -17.32 -4.68
C GLU A 128 -12.57 -17.29 -6.11
N ALA A 129 -11.41 -16.66 -6.33
CA ALA A 129 -10.69 -16.70 -7.60
C ALA A 129 -10.27 -18.12 -8.00
N MET A 130 -9.78 -18.94 -7.06
CA MET A 130 -9.47 -20.35 -7.32
C MET A 130 -10.72 -21.17 -7.64
N ASN A 131 -11.84 -20.90 -6.96
CA ASN A 131 -13.12 -21.53 -7.28
C ASN A 131 -13.62 -21.11 -8.67
N ALA A 132 -13.46 -19.84 -9.04
CA ALA A 132 -13.78 -19.34 -10.37
C ALA A 132 -12.89 -19.98 -11.44
N MET A 133 -11.57 -20.13 -11.20
CA MET A 133 -10.67 -20.89 -12.09
C MET A 133 -10.98 -22.38 -12.16
N SER A 134 -11.71 -22.93 -11.18
CA SER A 134 -12.19 -24.30 -11.23
C SER A 134 -13.43 -24.45 -12.13
N ASN A 135 -14.05 -23.34 -12.54
CA ASN A 135 -15.16 -23.36 -13.48
C ASN A 135 -14.61 -23.55 -14.92
N PRO A 136 -15.04 -24.60 -15.64
CA PRO A 136 -14.57 -24.87 -17.01
C PRO A 136 -14.89 -23.73 -17.99
N GLU A 137 -15.98 -22.99 -17.80
CA GLU A 137 -16.33 -21.84 -18.66
C GLU A 137 -15.33 -20.68 -18.49
N VAL A 138 -14.92 -20.41 -17.26
CA VAL A 138 -13.91 -19.38 -16.94
C VAL A 138 -12.54 -19.81 -17.48
N MET A 139 -12.18 -21.09 -17.39
CA MET A 139 -10.95 -21.64 -17.98
C MET A 139 -10.96 -21.56 -19.51
N ALA A 140 -12.09 -21.86 -20.16
CA ALA A 140 -12.24 -21.73 -21.61
C ALA A 140 -12.10 -20.27 -22.04
N GLN A 141 -12.76 -19.35 -21.35
CA GLN A 141 -12.63 -17.91 -21.61
C GLN A 141 -11.20 -17.41 -21.38
N MET A 142 -10.51 -17.90 -20.33
CA MET A 142 -9.12 -17.57 -20.07
C MET A 142 -8.18 -18.14 -21.15
N GLN A 143 -8.44 -19.36 -21.64
CA GLN A 143 -7.71 -19.92 -22.78
C GLN A 143 -7.91 -19.10 -24.06
N ASP A 144 -9.12 -18.62 -24.31
CA ASP A 144 -9.40 -17.79 -25.48
C ASP A 144 -8.75 -16.40 -25.36
N MET A 145 -8.72 -15.81 -24.15
CA MET A 145 -7.93 -14.61 -23.87
C MET A 145 -6.43 -14.84 -24.08
N LEU A 146 -5.88 -15.98 -23.65
CA LEU A 146 -4.47 -16.34 -23.85
C LEU A 146 -4.11 -16.60 -25.32
N LYS A 147 -5.09 -16.93 -26.16
CA LYS A 147 -4.90 -17.03 -27.61
C LYS A 147 -4.94 -15.66 -28.29
N ASP A 148 -5.43 -14.61 -27.63
CA ASP A 148 -5.43 -13.26 -28.18
C ASP A 148 -3.98 -12.71 -28.20
N PRO A 149 -3.41 -12.42 -29.39
CA PRO A 149 -2.05 -11.90 -29.51
C PRO A 149 -1.87 -10.54 -28.83
N LYS A 150 -2.90 -9.69 -28.76
CA LYS A 150 -2.82 -8.41 -28.01
C LYS A 150 -2.69 -8.66 -26.52
N PHE A 151 -3.43 -9.62 -25.99
CA PHE A 151 -3.33 -9.98 -24.58
C PHE A 151 -1.96 -10.59 -24.26
N MET A 152 -1.44 -11.46 -25.12
CA MET A 152 -0.08 -12.01 -24.96
C MET A 152 1.01 -10.95 -25.04
N GLN A 153 0.88 -9.95 -25.92
CA GLN A 153 1.79 -8.81 -25.95
C GLN A 153 1.70 -7.97 -24.68
N GLN A 154 0.50 -7.77 -24.14
CA GLN A 154 0.29 -7.03 -22.90
C GLN A 154 0.88 -7.77 -21.70
N ILE A 155 0.68 -9.10 -21.61
CA ILE A 155 1.36 -9.92 -20.58
C ILE A 155 2.87 -9.86 -20.76
N GLN A 156 3.40 -9.96 -21.99
CA GLN A 156 4.83 -9.85 -22.21
C GLN A 156 5.40 -8.48 -21.80
N ALA A 157 4.71 -7.39 -22.09
CA ALA A 157 5.09 -6.07 -21.64
C ALA A 157 5.08 -5.99 -20.10
N MET A 158 4.06 -6.57 -19.47
CA MET A 158 3.93 -6.62 -18.01
C MET A 158 5.00 -7.51 -17.38
N THR A 159 5.36 -8.65 -17.97
CA THR A 159 6.45 -9.53 -17.46
C THR A 159 7.85 -8.94 -17.56
N LYS A 160 8.02 -7.90 -18.38
CA LYS A 160 9.27 -7.13 -18.44
C LYS A 160 9.33 -6.05 -17.36
N ASP A 161 8.22 -5.77 -16.69
CA ASP A 161 8.18 -4.87 -15.55
C ASP A 161 8.86 -5.53 -14.33
N PRO A 162 9.87 -4.91 -13.72
CA PRO A 162 10.52 -5.41 -12.50
C PRO A 162 9.54 -5.69 -11.35
N ASN A 163 8.45 -4.92 -11.27
CA ASN A 163 7.43 -5.09 -10.24
C ASN A 163 6.61 -6.36 -10.47
N PHE A 164 6.33 -6.70 -11.73
CA PHE A 164 5.66 -7.95 -12.07
C PHE A 164 6.56 -9.18 -11.87
N LYS A 165 7.87 -9.02 -12.09
CA LYS A 165 8.83 -10.11 -11.82
C LYS A 165 8.78 -10.54 -10.36
N SER A 166 8.73 -9.60 -9.42
CA SER A 166 8.59 -9.89 -7.99
C SER A 166 7.28 -10.63 -7.67
N TYR A 167 6.19 -10.26 -8.35
CA TYR A 167 4.92 -10.96 -8.24
C TYR A 167 4.97 -12.39 -8.78
N VAL A 168 5.58 -12.60 -9.96
CA VAL A 168 5.75 -13.93 -10.56
C VAL A 168 6.62 -14.81 -9.68
N ASP A 169 7.73 -14.29 -9.15
CA ASP A 169 8.63 -15.03 -8.27
C ASP A 169 7.89 -15.44 -6.97
N ALA A 170 7.08 -14.55 -6.38
CA ALA A 170 6.25 -14.85 -5.22
C ALA A 170 5.17 -15.91 -5.50
N VAL A 171 4.49 -15.83 -6.65
CA VAL A 171 3.52 -16.86 -7.08
C VAL A 171 4.23 -18.18 -7.33
N GLN A 172 5.42 -18.17 -7.94
CA GLN A 172 6.20 -19.36 -8.21
C GLN A 172 6.64 -20.05 -6.91
N ASP A 173 7.06 -19.29 -5.90
CA ASP A 173 7.39 -19.83 -4.58
C ASP A 173 6.14 -20.35 -3.85
N MET A 174 5.00 -19.71 -4.01
CA MET A 174 3.73 -20.20 -3.48
C MET A 174 3.26 -21.49 -4.17
N VAL A 175 3.53 -21.69 -5.47
CA VAL A 175 3.23 -22.94 -6.19
C VAL A 175 4.20 -24.08 -5.80
N LYS A 176 5.42 -23.75 -5.37
CA LYS A 176 6.36 -24.72 -4.79
C LYS A 176 5.91 -25.22 -3.41
N ASP A 177 5.03 -24.49 -2.73
CA ASP A 177 4.46 -24.94 -1.46
C ASP A 177 3.63 -26.24 -1.67
N PRO A 178 3.94 -27.34 -0.95
CA PRO A 178 3.27 -28.62 -1.11
C PRO A 178 1.74 -28.55 -0.92
N ALA A 179 1.25 -27.68 -0.03
CA ALA A 179 -0.17 -27.53 0.25
C ALA A 179 -0.91 -26.83 -0.90
N MET A 180 -0.29 -25.82 -1.52
CA MET A 180 -0.86 -25.19 -2.72
C MET A 180 -0.76 -26.09 -3.95
N LYS A 181 0.35 -26.82 -4.10
CA LYS A 181 0.50 -27.82 -5.16
C LYS A 181 -0.61 -28.88 -5.09
N ALA A 182 -0.86 -29.43 -3.90
CA ALA A 182 -1.94 -30.41 -3.70
C ALA A 182 -3.32 -29.84 -4.09
N LYS A 183 -3.61 -28.58 -3.76
CA LYS A 183 -4.85 -27.91 -4.18
C LYS A 183 -4.92 -27.73 -5.69
N PHE A 184 -3.84 -27.33 -6.34
CA PHE A 184 -3.78 -27.19 -7.80
C PHE A 184 -4.01 -28.52 -8.52
N GLU A 185 -3.38 -29.59 -8.04
CA GLU A 185 -3.60 -30.94 -8.57
C GLU A 185 -5.06 -31.38 -8.39
N GLN A 186 -5.67 -31.06 -7.25
CA GLN A 186 -7.08 -31.38 -6.98
C GLN A 186 -8.04 -30.63 -7.90
N VAL A 187 -7.76 -29.35 -8.19
CA VAL A 187 -8.50 -28.56 -9.19
C VAL A 187 -8.29 -29.13 -10.59
N GLY A 188 -7.06 -29.45 -10.98
CA GLY A 188 -6.75 -30.04 -12.29
C GLY A 188 -7.43 -31.39 -12.52
N GLN A 189 -7.53 -32.23 -11.49
CA GLN A 189 -8.28 -33.49 -11.56
C GLN A 189 -9.78 -33.26 -11.74
N LYS A 190 -10.36 -32.27 -11.04
CA LYS A 190 -11.79 -31.92 -11.21
C LYS A 190 -12.09 -31.40 -12.60
N VAL A 191 -11.24 -30.52 -13.14
CA VAL A 191 -11.39 -29.99 -14.50
C VAL A 191 -11.30 -31.11 -15.54
N LYS A 192 -10.31 -32.01 -15.40
CA LYS A 192 -10.15 -33.17 -16.28
C LYS A 192 -11.32 -34.16 -16.20
N ALA A 193 -11.96 -34.27 -15.04
CA ALA A 193 -13.14 -35.12 -14.86
C ALA A 193 -14.44 -34.48 -15.40
N SER A 194 -14.46 -33.16 -15.60
CA SER A 194 -15.60 -32.41 -16.16
C SER A 194 -15.51 -32.14 -17.67
N MET A 195 -14.40 -32.53 -18.30
CA MET A 195 -14.19 -32.50 -19.76
C MET A 195 -14.40 -33.91 -20.34
#